data_AF-A0A8H7YUU8-F1
#
_entry.id   AF-A0A8H7YUU8-F1
#
_cell.length_a   1.000
_cell.length_b   1.000
_cell.length_c   1.000
_cell.angle_alpha   90.00
_cell.angle_beta   90.00
_cell.angle_gamma   90.00
#
_symmetry.space_group_name_H-M   'P 1'
#
loop_
_entity.id
_entity.type
_entity.pdbx_description
1 polymer ?
#
loop_
_entity_poly.entity_id
_entity_poly.type
_entity_poly.pdbx_seq_one_letter_code
_entity_poly.pdbx_strand_id
1 'polypeptide(L)'
;MLLRLLGKHALLSLPTSISRFTVDNVVGRRAFGIRSMHPPKADHFNIGPNLPILTSHPSVAHERKAATTPLRTGTLAIKKGMTAIFDLETGKRIPCTILQLDRVQVISHKTLKKNGYYAVQIGCGWKHERAVTRPMLGHFAANGVAPKRHIHEFRVKDENGLLPIGEMINANWFQEGQYVDARSNSRGMGFAGVMKRHGFHGQDRSHGVSLTHRSMGSSGPGQGGGSRVYPGKKMAGNMGNKQVTLQNLKVLKVDADKGIVVVNGSVSGPKGCIVKLQDALKKPWPTIALRQNTESKMESC
;
A
#
# COMPACT_ATOMS: atom_id res chain seq x y z
N MET A 1 64.83 -4.35 -27.15
CA MET A 1 65.84 -3.71 -26.27
C MET A 1 65.09 -3.07 -25.11
N LEU A 2 65.61 -3.26 -23.90
CA LEU A 2 65.02 -3.01 -22.57
C LEU A 2 64.21 -1.70 -22.40
N LEU A 3 63.16 -1.75 -21.56
CA LEU A 3 63.04 -1.10 -20.23
C LEU A 3 61.62 -1.38 -19.66
N ARG A 4 61.40 -2.20 -18.62
CA ARG A 4 61.51 -1.99 -17.15
C ARG A 4 60.59 -0.91 -16.53
N LEU A 5 60.04 -1.30 -15.37
CA LEU A 5 59.42 -0.55 -14.24
C LEU A 5 57.88 -0.58 -14.21
N LEU A 6 57.26 -1.39 -13.33
CA LEU A 6 57.03 -1.21 -11.87
C LEU A 6 56.02 -0.10 -11.56
N GLY A 7 54.87 -0.50 -11.03
CA GLY A 7 53.85 0.40 -10.50
C GLY A 7 52.65 -0.34 -9.91
N LYS A 8 52.86 -1.04 -8.78
CA LYS A 8 51.77 -1.58 -7.95
C LYS A 8 51.02 -0.39 -7.33
N HIS A 9 49.84 -0.05 -7.85
CA HIS A 9 48.88 0.78 -7.13
C HIS A 9 47.90 -0.11 -6.38
N ALA A 10 48.07 -0.12 -5.06
CA ALA A 10 47.12 -0.66 -4.10
C ALA A 10 45.83 0.16 -4.16
N LEU A 11 44.78 -0.41 -4.75
CA LEU A 11 43.42 0.07 -4.55
C LEU A 11 42.88 -0.58 -3.28
N LEU A 12 42.72 0.25 -2.25
CA LEU A 12 42.00 -0.06 -1.01
C LEU A 12 40.56 -0.47 -1.36
N SER A 13 40.33 -1.78 -1.50
CA SER A 13 38.99 -2.36 -1.54
C SER A 13 38.40 -2.32 -0.13
N LEU A 14 37.52 -1.36 0.12
CA LEU A 14 36.63 -1.37 1.29
C LEU A 14 35.88 -2.72 1.34
N PRO A 15 35.84 -3.42 2.48
CA PRO A 15 35.12 -4.67 2.59
C PRO A 15 33.61 -4.38 2.56
N THR A 16 32.98 -4.54 1.40
CA THR A 16 31.52 -4.69 1.29
C THR A 16 31.13 -6.09 1.75
N SER A 17 31.36 -6.39 3.02
CA SER A 17 30.77 -7.57 3.67
C SER A 17 29.81 -7.08 4.74
N ILE A 18 28.62 -6.66 4.30
CA ILE A 18 27.44 -6.79 5.17
C ILE A 18 27.36 -8.27 5.47
N SER A 19 27.51 -8.65 6.73
CA SER A 19 27.26 -10.02 7.17
C SER A 19 25.84 -10.39 6.74
N ARG A 20 25.72 -11.11 5.63
CA ARG A 20 24.50 -11.84 5.31
C ARG A 20 24.35 -12.82 6.46
N PHE A 21 23.46 -12.52 7.40
CA PHE A 21 22.87 -13.57 8.21
C PHE A 21 22.44 -14.64 7.21
N THR A 22 23.03 -15.83 7.35
CA THR A 22 22.64 -17.00 6.59
C THR A 22 21.18 -17.24 6.92
N VAL A 23 20.29 -16.69 6.08
CA VAL A 23 18.93 -17.20 6.00
C VAL A 23 19.14 -18.58 5.43
N ASP A 24 19.22 -19.57 6.32
CA ASP A 24 19.22 -20.96 5.93
C ASP A 24 18.14 -21.09 4.87
N ASN A 25 18.53 -21.53 3.67
CA ASN A 25 17.62 -21.88 2.61
C ASN A 25 16.83 -23.10 3.11
N VAL A 26 15.87 -22.86 4.00
CA VAL A 26 14.84 -23.82 4.35
C VAL A 26 13.98 -23.90 3.11
N VAL A 27 14.39 -24.79 2.21
CA VAL A 27 13.54 -25.34 1.17
C VAL A 27 12.22 -25.67 1.86
N GLY A 28 11.18 -24.92 1.53
CA GLY A 28 9.88 -25.08 2.15
C GLY A 28 9.32 -26.45 1.81
N ARG A 29 9.68 -27.48 2.59
CA ARG A 29 9.01 -28.76 2.57
C ARG A 29 7.56 -28.47 2.91
N ARG A 30 6.66 -28.63 1.94
CA ARG A 30 5.22 -28.67 2.22
C ARG A 30 4.99 -29.93 3.06
N ALA A 31 5.12 -29.80 4.37
CA ALA A 31 4.71 -30.82 5.30
C ALA A 31 3.18 -30.89 5.25
N PHE A 32 2.64 -31.92 4.60
CA PHE A 32 1.26 -32.39 4.80
C PHE A 32 1.13 -33.09 6.16
N GLY A 33 1.79 -32.56 7.19
CA GLY A 33 1.70 -33.05 8.56
C GLY A 33 0.65 -32.28 9.36
N ILE A 34 0.14 -32.91 10.42
CA ILE A 34 -0.71 -32.26 11.41
C ILE A 34 0.09 -31.09 11.99
N ARG A 35 -0.32 -29.85 11.67
CA ARG A 35 0.26 -28.66 12.32
C ARG A 35 0.01 -28.80 13.82
N SER A 36 1.03 -28.52 14.63
CA SER A 36 0.89 -28.51 16.10
C SER A 36 -0.37 -27.74 16.51
N MET A 37 -1.19 -28.33 17.39
CA MET A 37 -2.34 -27.64 17.99
C MET A 37 -1.90 -26.47 18.87
N HIS A 38 -0.65 -26.47 19.32
CA HIS A 38 0.00 -25.37 20.03
C HIS A 38 1.19 -24.87 19.19
N PRO A 39 0.94 -24.06 18.15
CA PRO A 39 2.03 -23.41 17.45
C PRO A 39 2.78 -22.50 18.44
N PRO A 40 4.12 -22.48 18.43
CA PRO A 40 4.88 -21.59 19.29
C PRO A 40 4.44 -20.14 19.03
N LYS A 41 4.01 -19.46 20.09
CA LYS A 41 3.59 -18.07 20.03
C LYS A 41 4.82 -17.18 20.21
N ALA A 42 4.82 -16.05 19.52
CA ALA A 42 5.75 -14.97 19.79
C ALA A 42 5.46 -14.46 21.22
N ASP A 43 6.26 -14.90 22.18
CA ASP A 43 6.25 -14.47 23.56
C ASP A 43 7.68 -14.13 23.96
N HIS A 44 7.85 -13.25 24.94
CA HIS A 44 9.16 -12.78 25.38
C HIS A 44 10.06 -13.91 25.90
N PHE A 45 9.48 -14.99 26.46
CA PHE A 45 10.22 -16.18 26.89
C PHE A 45 10.74 -17.04 25.72
N ASN A 46 10.17 -16.89 24.52
CA ASN A 46 10.54 -17.66 23.34
C ASN A 46 11.55 -16.92 22.44
N ILE A 47 12.20 -15.89 22.99
CA ILE A 47 13.20 -15.05 22.31
C ILE A 47 14.49 -15.16 23.12
N GLY A 48 15.55 -15.73 22.52
CA GLY A 48 16.84 -15.90 23.18
C GLY A 48 17.96 -16.21 22.18
N PRO A 49 19.24 -16.07 22.57
CA PRO A 49 20.38 -16.22 21.68
C PRO A 49 20.50 -17.62 21.06
N ASN A 50 20.00 -18.65 21.75
CA ASN A 50 20.09 -20.06 21.32
C ASN A 50 18.77 -20.61 20.74
N LEU A 51 17.75 -19.77 20.57
CA LEU A 51 16.44 -20.18 20.05
C LEU A 51 16.27 -19.66 18.61
N PRO A 52 15.80 -20.51 17.66
CA PRO A 52 15.52 -20.05 16.31
C PRO A 52 14.36 -19.05 16.32
N ILE A 53 14.52 -17.94 15.59
CA ILE A 53 13.47 -16.92 15.50
C ILE A 53 12.24 -17.51 14.78
N LEU A 54 11.08 -17.39 15.43
CA LEU A 54 9.84 -17.93 14.87
C LEU A 54 9.50 -17.28 13.54
N THR A 55 9.16 -18.13 12.56
CA THR A 55 8.72 -17.67 11.24
C THR A 55 7.43 -16.84 11.28
N SER A 56 6.63 -16.95 12.33
CA SER A 56 5.42 -16.16 12.56
C SER A 56 5.69 -14.81 13.24
N HIS A 57 6.92 -14.57 13.74
CA HIS A 57 7.24 -13.37 14.51
C HIS A 57 7.11 -12.10 13.64
N PRO A 58 6.60 -10.98 14.19
CA PRO A 58 6.42 -9.73 13.44
C PRO A 58 7.71 -9.21 12.78
N SER A 59 8.88 -9.35 13.43
CA SER A 59 10.16 -8.93 12.84
C SER A 59 10.48 -9.73 11.56
N VAL A 60 10.32 -11.05 11.59
CA VAL A 60 10.53 -11.91 10.41
C VAL A 60 9.50 -11.61 9.32
N ALA A 61 8.25 -11.33 9.71
CA ALA A 61 7.22 -10.92 8.76
C ALA A 61 7.53 -9.56 8.10
N HIS A 62 8.18 -8.66 8.83
CA HIS A 62 8.67 -7.38 8.33
C HIS A 62 9.85 -7.58 7.37
N GLU A 63 10.85 -8.38 7.74
CA GLU A 63 12.00 -8.74 6.89
C GLU A 63 11.56 -9.38 5.56
N ARG A 64 10.61 -10.33 5.59
CA ARG A 64 10.04 -10.93 4.36
C ARG A 64 9.44 -9.91 3.41
N LYS A 65 8.91 -8.81 3.95
CA LYS A 65 8.28 -7.74 3.17
C LYS A 65 9.22 -6.57 2.90
N ALA A 66 10.44 -6.57 3.43
CA ALA A 66 11.36 -5.44 3.34
C ALA A 66 11.67 -5.06 1.87
N ALA A 67 11.78 -6.04 0.97
CA ALA A 67 12.04 -5.78 -0.45
C ALA A 67 10.85 -5.14 -1.20
N THR A 68 9.62 -5.36 -0.74
CA THR A 68 8.42 -4.83 -1.40
C THR A 68 7.85 -3.61 -0.70
N THR A 69 8.13 -3.43 0.59
CA THR A 69 7.61 -2.31 1.38
C THR A 69 8.30 -1.01 0.92
N PRO A 70 7.54 0.06 0.66
CA PRO A 70 8.11 1.29 0.13
C PRO A 70 8.96 2.00 1.18
N LEU A 71 9.99 2.71 0.72
CA LEU A 71 10.93 3.44 1.57
C LEU A 71 10.27 4.63 2.27
N ARG A 72 9.44 5.38 1.53
CA ARG A 72 8.77 6.58 2.03
C ARG A 72 7.29 6.36 2.30
N THR A 73 6.74 7.25 3.13
CA THR A 73 5.30 7.29 3.35
C THR A 73 4.52 7.73 2.11
N GLY A 74 3.27 7.30 2.03
CA GLY A 74 2.30 7.81 1.08
C GLY A 74 1.58 9.07 1.59
N THR A 75 0.50 9.45 0.92
CA THR A 75 -0.39 10.54 1.32
C THR A 75 -1.86 10.17 1.09
N LEU A 76 -2.75 10.93 1.71
CA LEU A 76 -4.18 10.85 1.47
C LEU A 76 -4.60 11.96 0.50
N ALA A 77 -5.38 11.59 -0.50
CA ALA A 77 -5.91 12.51 -1.49
C ALA A 77 -7.40 12.27 -1.71
N ILE A 78 -8.13 13.32 -2.09
CA ILE A 78 -9.55 13.28 -2.39
C ILE A 78 -9.71 13.22 -3.91
N LYS A 79 -10.43 12.22 -4.41
CA LYS A 79 -10.73 12.11 -5.84
C LYS A 79 -11.70 13.20 -6.26
N LYS A 80 -11.25 14.24 -6.96
CA LYS A 80 -12.10 15.38 -7.38
C LYS A 80 -12.86 15.08 -8.67
N GLY A 81 -12.18 14.47 -9.64
CA GLY A 81 -12.78 14.22 -10.94
C GLY A 81 -11.82 13.54 -11.89
N MET A 82 -12.24 13.43 -13.15
CA MET A 82 -11.45 12.86 -14.23
C MET A 82 -11.52 13.83 -15.40
N THR A 83 -10.37 14.03 -16.04
CA THR A 83 -10.17 14.93 -17.18
C THR A 83 -9.24 14.24 -18.18
N ALA A 84 -8.79 14.94 -19.20
CA ALA A 84 -7.72 14.47 -20.08
C ALA A 84 -6.64 15.55 -20.20
N ILE A 85 -5.38 15.13 -20.26
CA ILE A 85 -4.25 15.97 -20.62
C ILE A 85 -3.88 15.66 -22.06
N PHE A 86 -3.59 16.69 -22.84
CA PHE A 86 -3.02 16.56 -24.17
C PHE A 86 -1.51 16.71 -24.05
N ASP A 87 -0.79 15.72 -24.58
CA ASP A 87 0.64 15.82 -24.76
C ASP A 87 0.92 16.74 -25.95
N LEU A 88 1.62 17.85 -25.72
CA LEU A 88 1.86 18.89 -26.73
C LEU A 88 2.76 18.39 -27.86
N GLU A 89 3.68 17.48 -27.55
CA GLU A 89 4.64 16.96 -28.52
C GLU A 89 4.02 15.89 -29.43
N THR A 90 3.26 14.95 -28.84
CA THR A 90 2.72 13.79 -29.58
C THR A 90 1.26 13.97 -30.02
N GLY A 91 0.58 15.00 -29.54
CA GLY A 91 -0.86 15.21 -29.75
C GLY A 91 -1.76 14.17 -29.08
N LYS A 92 -1.20 13.27 -28.25
CA LYS A 92 -1.95 12.18 -27.63
C LYS A 92 -2.83 12.69 -26.49
N ARG A 93 -4.10 12.28 -26.50
CA ARG A 93 -5.04 12.52 -25.40
C ARG A 93 -4.91 11.44 -24.34
N ILE A 94 -4.44 11.81 -23.15
CA ILE A 94 -4.23 10.90 -22.03
C ILE A 94 -5.34 11.11 -20.98
N PRO A 95 -6.21 10.11 -20.71
CA PRO A 95 -7.21 10.22 -19.66
C PRO A 95 -6.55 10.23 -18.28
N CYS A 96 -6.95 11.15 -17.41
CA CYS A 96 -6.31 11.34 -16.11
C CYS A 96 -7.30 11.64 -14.99
N THR A 97 -6.97 11.23 -13.78
CA THR A 97 -7.76 11.48 -12.57
C THR A 97 -7.09 12.56 -11.73
N ILE A 98 -7.89 13.53 -11.27
CA ILE A 98 -7.46 14.65 -10.42
C ILE A 98 -7.63 14.24 -8.95
N LEU A 99 -6.52 14.23 -8.21
CA LEU A 99 -6.48 13.91 -6.78
C LEU A 99 -6.00 15.14 -6.01
N GLN A 100 -6.79 15.62 -5.05
CA GLN A 100 -6.46 16.81 -4.25
C GLN A 100 -6.02 16.43 -2.84
N LEU A 101 -4.91 16.98 -2.38
CA LEU A 101 -4.43 16.88 -1.01
C LEU A 101 -5.01 18.05 -0.20
N ASP A 102 -5.89 17.75 0.76
CA ASP A 102 -6.47 18.75 1.67
C ASP A 102 -5.86 18.58 3.07
N ARG A 103 -5.03 19.54 3.48
CA ARG A 103 -4.43 19.65 4.84
C ARG A 103 -3.88 18.33 5.37
N VAL A 104 -3.12 17.65 4.51
CA VAL A 104 -2.53 16.35 4.81
C VAL A 104 -1.39 16.53 5.79
N GLN A 105 -1.43 15.82 6.92
CA GLN A 105 -0.48 16.00 8.01
C GLN A 105 -0.16 14.67 8.69
N VAL A 106 1.08 14.54 9.17
CA VAL A 106 1.52 13.40 9.97
C VAL A 106 0.96 13.54 11.39
N ILE A 107 0.22 12.53 11.85
CA ILE A 107 -0.39 12.51 13.19
C ILE A 107 0.49 11.74 14.18
N SER A 108 0.99 10.58 13.80
CA SER A 108 1.73 9.68 14.70
C SER A 108 2.54 8.67 13.90
N HIS A 109 3.48 7.97 14.54
CA HIS A 109 4.25 6.90 13.93
C HIS A 109 4.11 5.59 14.71
N LYS A 110 4.33 4.48 14.02
CA LYS A 110 4.44 3.13 14.58
C LYS A 110 5.88 2.67 14.42
N THR A 111 6.47 2.16 15.50
CA THR A 111 7.84 1.65 15.52
C THR A 111 7.87 0.14 15.69
N LEU A 112 8.95 -0.49 15.22
CA LEU A 112 9.13 -1.95 15.31
C LEU A 112 9.06 -2.44 16.77
N LYS A 113 9.71 -1.74 17.71
CA LYS A 113 9.75 -2.13 19.13
C LYS A 113 8.37 -2.08 19.81
N LYS A 114 7.57 -1.05 19.54
CA LYS A 114 6.26 -0.86 20.20
C LYS A 114 5.12 -1.58 19.48
N ASN A 115 5.18 -1.70 18.15
CA ASN A 115 4.05 -2.12 17.31
C ASN A 115 4.36 -3.31 16.39
N GLY A 116 5.62 -3.73 16.27
CA GLY A 116 6.03 -4.85 15.42
C GLY A 116 6.15 -4.51 13.92
N TYR A 117 6.04 -3.23 13.54
CA TYR A 117 6.27 -2.75 12.17
C TYR A 117 6.47 -1.23 12.13
N TYR A 118 7.06 -0.73 11.05
CA TYR A 118 7.15 0.72 10.78
C TYR A 118 5.95 1.22 9.96
N ALA A 119 5.32 2.29 10.43
CA ALA A 119 4.29 2.99 9.67
C ALA A 119 4.13 4.45 10.10
N VAL A 120 3.71 5.29 9.16
CA VAL A 120 3.33 6.68 9.42
C VAL A 120 1.81 6.79 9.38
N GLN A 121 1.21 7.32 10.43
CA GLN A 121 -0.21 7.64 10.48
C GLN A 121 -0.42 9.05 9.93
N ILE A 122 -1.19 9.14 8.85
CA ILE A 122 -1.47 10.38 8.14
C ILE A 122 -2.95 10.73 8.25
N GLY A 123 -3.21 12.00 8.51
CA GLY A 123 -4.53 12.60 8.51
C GLY A 123 -4.76 13.51 7.31
N CYS A 124 -6.02 13.62 6.87
CA CYS A 124 -6.44 14.52 5.79
C CYS A 124 -7.80 15.16 6.09
N GLY A 125 -7.95 16.39 5.62
CA GLY A 125 -9.12 17.25 5.82
C GLY A 125 -9.27 17.72 7.26
N TRP A 126 -10.23 18.63 7.47
CA TRP A 126 -10.60 19.13 8.79
C TRP A 126 -11.97 18.63 9.20
N LYS A 127 -12.17 18.44 10.51
CA LYS A 127 -13.45 18.07 11.10
C LYS A 127 -13.66 18.88 12.38
N HIS A 128 -14.84 19.50 12.51
CA HIS A 128 -15.18 20.27 13.70
C HIS A 128 -15.12 19.41 14.97
N GLU A 129 -14.61 19.95 16.07
CA GLU A 129 -14.36 19.23 17.33
C GLU A 129 -15.61 18.52 17.86
N ARG A 130 -16.77 19.20 17.83
CA ARG A 130 -18.07 18.61 18.23
C ARG A 130 -18.47 17.35 17.45
N ALA A 131 -17.95 17.17 16.23
CA ALA A 131 -18.25 15.99 15.40
C ALA A 131 -17.23 14.86 15.61
N VAL A 132 -16.17 15.09 16.39
CA VAL A 132 -15.11 14.11 16.69
C VAL A 132 -15.41 13.47 18.04
N THR A 133 -15.19 12.16 18.14
CA THR A 133 -15.40 11.44 19.40
C THR A 133 -14.33 11.82 20.43
N ARG A 134 -14.69 11.86 21.71
CA ARG A 134 -13.78 12.26 22.81
C ARG A 134 -12.42 11.50 22.81
N PRO A 135 -12.35 10.17 22.58
CA PRO A 135 -11.06 9.48 22.51
C PRO A 135 -10.17 9.96 21.36
N MET A 136 -10.77 10.29 20.20
CA MET A 136 -10.03 10.80 19.05
C MET A 136 -9.53 12.23 19.28
N LEU A 137 -10.29 13.06 20.00
CA LEU A 137 -9.82 14.39 20.41
C LEU A 137 -8.58 14.29 21.31
N GLY A 138 -8.60 13.38 22.29
CA GLY A 138 -7.42 13.11 23.13
C GLY A 138 -6.22 12.62 22.32
N HIS A 139 -6.44 11.75 21.33
CA HIS A 139 -5.39 11.30 20.40
C HIS A 139 -4.78 12.45 19.59
N PHE A 140 -5.61 13.37 19.08
CA PHE A 140 -5.12 14.54 18.35
C PHE A 140 -4.37 15.53 19.25
N ALA A 141 -4.89 15.80 20.45
CA ALA A 141 -4.27 16.67 21.42
C ALA A 141 -2.90 16.14 21.90
N ALA A 142 -2.79 14.84 22.16
CA ALA A 142 -1.54 14.20 22.57
C ALA A 142 -0.43 14.30 21.52
N ASN A 143 -0.79 14.41 20.23
CA ASN A 143 0.16 14.59 19.14
C ASN A 143 0.29 16.05 18.66
N GLY A 144 -0.41 17.00 19.29
CA GLY A 144 -0.37 18.42 18.92
C GLY A 144 -0.92 18.74 17.52
N VAL A 145 -1.85 17.93 17.00
CA VAL A 145 -2.39 18.07 15.64
C VAL A 145 -3.88 18.43 15.68
N ALA A 146 -4.33 19.29 14.77
CA ALA A 146 -5.74 19.64 14.64
C ALA A 146 -6.61 18.42 14.23
N PRO A 147 -7.88 18.32 14.66
CA PRO A 147 -8.72 17.18 14.34
C PRO A 147 -8.92 16.96 12.84
N LYS A 148 -8.61 15.74 12.39
CA LYS A 148 -8.66 15.35 10.97
C LYS A 148 -9.91 14.53 10.64
N ARG A 149 -10.38 14.63 9.39
CA ARG A 149 -11.57 13.92 8.92
C ARG A 149 -11.30 12.46 8.60
N HIS A 150 -10.16 12.18 7.97
CA HIS A 150 -9.74 10.83 7.58
C HIS A 150 -8.34 10.55 8.14
N ILE A 151 -8.13 9.32 8.60
CA ILE A 151 -6.85 8.87 9.16
C ILE A 151 -6.52 7.51 8.57
N HIS A 152 -5.31 7.35 8.06
CA HIS A 152 -4.82 6.07 7.57
C HIS A 152 -3.32 5.91 7.83
N GLU A 153 -2.90 4.67 8.00
CA GLU A 153 -1.50 4.30 8.15
C GLU A 153 -0.89 3.94 6.80
N PHE A 154 0.36 4.36 6.60
CA PHE A 154 1.21 4.00 5.49
C PHE A 154 2.42 3.25 6.04
N ARG A 155 2.52 1.96 5.70
CA ARG A 155 3.69 1.16 6.08
C ARG A 155 4.90 1.61 5.28
N VAL A 156 6.01 1.74 6.00
CA VAL A 156 7.32 2.09 5.44
C VAL A 156 8.32 0.98 5.78
N LYS A 157 9.39 0.91 5.01
CA LYS A 157 10.40 -0.14 5.15
C LYS A 157 11.22 0.04 6.42
N ASP A 158 11.80 1.22 6.61
CA ASP A 158 12.77 1.48 7.68
C ASP A 158 12.39 2.76 8.44
N GLU A 159 13.10 3.02 9.55
CA GLU A 159 12.91 4.22 10.37
C GLU A 159 13.12 5.53 9.57
N ASN A 160 14.00 5.50 8.57
CA ASN A 160 14.25 6.62 7.64
C ASN A 160 12.99 7.06 6.87
N GLY A 161 11.98 6.20 6.77
CA GLY A 161 10.70 6.53 6.14
C GLY A 161 9.70 7.24 7.06
N LEU A 162 10.03 7.38 8.36
CA LEU A 162 9.18 8.05 9.34
C LEU A 162 9.37 9.57 9.25
N LEU A 163 8.27 10.27 8.99
CA LEU A 163 8.25 11.73 9.02
C LEU A 163 7.99 12.24 10.45
N PRO A 164 8.53 13.42 10.81
CA PRO A 164 8.24 14.05 12.09
C PRO A 164 6.74 14.32 12.25
N ILE A 165 6.27 14.17 13.49
CA ILE A 165 4.87 14.42 13.85
C ILE A 165 4.55 15.90 13.62
N GLY A 166 3.39 16.19 13.04
CA GLY A 166 2.96 17.54 12.73
C GLY A 166 3.40 18.06 11.35
N GLU A 167 4.27 17.36 10.63
CA GLU A 167 4.68 17.79 9.29
C GLU A 167 3.51 17.76 8.29
N MET A 168 3.37 18.82 7.50
CA MET A 168 2.41 18.89 6.41
C MET A 168 2.99 18.32 5.12
N ILE A 169 2.19 17.50 4.42
CA ILE A 169 2.59 16.87 3.17
C ILE A 169 1.84 17.51 2.00
N ASN A 170 2.58 18.22 1.15
CA ASN A 170 2.06 18.91 -0.03
C ASN A 170 2.13 18.03 -1.29
N ALA A 171 1.54 18.50 -2.40
CA ALA A 171 1.55 17.78 -3.67
C ALA A 171 2.98 17.52 -4.21
N ASN A 172 3.94 18.41 -3.89
CA ASN A 172 5.37 18.29 -4.22
C ASN A 172 6.06 17.09 -3.58
N TRP A 173 5.38 16.37 -2.67
CA TRP A 173 5.84 15.06 -2.24
C TRP A 173 6.03 14.12 -3.42
N PHE A 174 5.26 14.30 -4.48
CA PHE A 174 5.30 13.48 -5.68
C PHE A 174 5.98 14.22 -6.83
N GLN A 175 6.75 13.50 -7.64
CA GLN A 175 7.41 14.03 -8.84
C GLN A 175 6.67 13.60 -10.10
N GLU A 176 6.72 14.43 -11.13
CA GLU A 176 6.19 14.08 -12.44
C GLU A 176 6.97 12.91 -13.06
N GLY A 177 6.27 11.99 -13.71
CA GLY A 177 6.87 10.80 -14.29
C GLY A 177 7.04 9.61 -13.34
N GLN A 178 6.97 9.81 -12.02
CA GLN A 178 7.07 8.71 -11.06
C GLN A 178 5.85 7.76 -11.13
N TYR A 179 5.99 6.55 -10.59
CA TYR A 179 4.91 5.57 -10.49
C TYR A 179 4.36 5.44 -9.05
N VAL A 180 3.03 5.42 -8.93
CA VAL A 180 2.32 5.31 -7.65
C VAL A 180 1.26 4.20 -7.68
N ASP A 181 1.01 3.61 -6.52
CA ASP A 181 -0.11 2.72 -6.24
C ASP A 181 -1.23 3.52 -5.54
N ALA A 182 -2.45 3.46 -6.07
CA ALA A 182 -3.63 4.13 -5.54
C ALA A 182 -4.58 3.12 -4.90
N ARG A 183 -4.91 3.30 -3.62
CA ARG A 183 -5.87 2.46 -2.88
C ARG A 183 -7.10 3.24 -2.52
N SER A 184 -8.27 2.75 -2.90
CA SER A 184 -9.56 3.40 -2.63
C SER A 184 -10.70 2.40 -2.60
N ASN A 185 -11.83 2.79 -2.03
CA ASN A 185 -13.03 1.96 -2.03
C ASN A 185 -13.75 2.09 -3.38
N SER A 186 -14.04 0.95 -4.00
CA SER A 186 -14.81 0.89 -5.25
C SER A 186 -16.24 1.38 -5.05
N ARG A 187 -16.88 1.85 -6.12
CA ARG A 187 -18.29 2.28 -6.09
C ARG A 187 -19.17 1.09 -5.69
N GLY A 188 -20.08 1.30 -4.74
CA GLY A 188 -21.08 0.30 -4.36
C GLY A 188 -22.06 0.02 -5.50
N MET A 189 -22.38 -1.25 -5.72
CA MET A 189 -23.32 -1.69 -6.76
C MET A 189 -24.52 -2.47 -6.19
N GLY A 190 -24.61 -2.60 -4.87
CA GLY A 190 -25.68 -3.33 -4.18
C GLY A 190 -25.62 -4.84 -4.41
N PHE A 191 -26.75 -5.52 -4.20
CA PHE A 191 -26.88 -6.94 -4.53
C PHE A 191 -26.84 -7.13 -6.04
N ALA A 192 -25.81 -7.83 -6.54
CA ALA A 192 -25.62 -8.10 -7.96
C ALA A 192 -25.82 -9.59 -8.27
N GLY A 193 -26.55 -9.87 -9.34
CA GLY A 193 -26.66 -11.21 -9.92
C GLY A 193 -25.34 -11.74 -10.46
N VAL A 194 -25.28 -13.04 -10.74
CA VAL A 194 -24.04 -13.73 -11.19
C VAL A 194 -23.46 -13.17 -12.49
N MET A 195 -24.30 -12.69 -13.41
CA MET A 195 -23.85 -12.13 -14.68
C MET A 195 -23.04 -10.84 -14.46
N LYS A 196 -23.55 -9.90 -13.65
CA LYS A 196 -22.86 -8.65 -13.35
C LYS A 196 -21.65 -8.86 -12.44
N ARG A 197 -21.77 -9.74 -11.45
CA ARG A 197 -20.75 -9.94 -10.42
C ARG A 197 -19.55 -10.76 -10.90
N HIS A 198 -19.79 -11.78 -11.71
CA HIS A 198 -18.79 -12.77 -12.11
C HIS A 198 -18.65 -12.95 -13.62
N GLY A 199 -19.43 -12.22 -14.44
CA GLY A 199 -19.37 -12.32 -15.90
C GLY A 199 -19.97 -13.61 -16.46
N PHE A 200 -20.94 -14.22 -15.76
CA PHE A 200 -21.63 -15.42 -16.29
C PHE A 200 -22.42 -15.08 -17.56
N HIS A 201 -22.42 -15.98 -18.54
CA HIS A 201 -23.09 -15.77 -19.84
C HIS A 201 -24.63 -15.80 -19.75
N GLY A 202 -25.19 -16.48 -18.75
CA GLY A 202 -26.64 -16.73 -18.67
C GLY A 202 -27.03 -17.99 -19.45
N GLN A 203 -28.32 -18.15 -19.70
CA GLN A 203 -28.89 -19.18 -20.57
C GLN A 203 -29.37 -18.55 -21.88
N ASP A 204 -29.80 -19.36 -22.84
CA ASP A 204 -30.34 -18.85 -24.11
C ASP A 204 -31.55 -17.94 -23.89
N ARG A 205 -31.78 -17.06 -24.87
CA ARG A 205 -32.89 -16.10 -24.84
C ARG A 205 -34.18 -16.66 -25.42
N SER A 206 -34.08 -17.56 -26.40
CA SER A 206 -35.18 -18.22 -27.12
C SER A 206 -35.01 -19.76 -27.06
N HIS A 207 -35.74 -20.51 -27.89
CA HIS A 207 -35.63 -21.98 -28.00
C HIS A 207 -35.96 -22.74 -26.72
N GLY A 208 -37.07 -22.40 -26.06
CA GLY A 208 -37.63 -23.21 -24.98
C GLY A 208 -37.04 -22.97 -23.58
N VAL A 209 -36.08 -22.05 -23.42
CA VAL A 209 -35.64 -21.62 -22.09
C VAL A 209 -36.79 -20.94 -21.36
N SER A 210 -37.17 -21.50 -20.21
CA SER A 210 -38.25 -20.99 -19.37
C SER A 210 -37.68 -20.36 -18.09
N LEU A 211 -38.01 -19.07 -17.87
CA LEU A 211 -37.78 -18.30 -16.62
C LEU A 211 -36.32 -18.14 -16.13
N THR A 212 -35.34 -18.72 -16.82
CA THR A 212 -33.98 -18.90 -16.30
C THR A 212 -32.89 -18.23 -17.14
N HIS A 213 -33.26 -17.32 -18.06
CA HIS A 213 -32.35 -16.63 -18.99
C HIS A 213 -31.11 -16.01 -18.32
N ARG A 214 -31.24 -15.51 -17.08
CA ARG A 214 -30.15 -14.86 -16.33
C ARG A 214 -29.70 -15.64 -15.10
N SER A 215 -30.14 -16.90 -14.99
CA SER A 215 -29.77 -17.80 -13.91
C SER A 215 -28.30 -18.23 -14.01
N MET A 216 -27.78 -18.81 -12.94
CA MET A 216 -26.38 -19.25 -12.87
C MET A 216 -26.14 -20.67 -13.43
N GLY A 217 -27.21 -21.40 -13.77
CA GLY A 217 -27.13 -22.84 -14.03
C GLY A 217 -26.81 -23.63 -12.76
N SER A 218 -26.03 -24.71 -12.91
CA SER A 218 -25.73 -25.63 -11.81
C SER A 218 -24.82 -25.04 -10.70
N SER A 219 -25.21 -25.29 -9.46
CA SER A 219 -24.48 -24.91 -8.25
C SER A 219 -23.29 -25.82 -7.94
N GLY A 220 -23.30 -27.07 -8.41
CA GLY A 220 -22.31 -28.08 -8.03
C GLY A 220 -22.51 -29.45 -8.69
N PRO A 221 -21.57 -30.38 -8.48
CA PRO A 221 -21.68 -31.77 -8.93
C PRO A 221 -22.73 -32.55 -8.12
N GLY A 222 -23.10 -33.75 -8.60
CA GLY A 222 -23.98 -34.69 -7.90
C GLY A 222 -23.31 -35.35 -6.68
N GLN A 223 -23.87 -36.48 -6.21
CA GLN A 223 -23.47 -37.12 -4.95
C GLN A 223 -21.99 -37.47 -4.84
N GLY A 224 -21.35 -37.93 -5.94
CA GLY A 224 -19.91 -38.24 -5.96
C GLY A 224 -18.99 -37.05 -5.66
N GLY A 225 -19.49 -35.82 -5.77
CA GLY A 225 -18.79 -34.61 -5.35
C GLY A 225 -18.94 -34.26 -3.86
N GLY A 226 -19.61 -35.10 -3.07
CA GLY A 226 -19.81 -34.90 -1.63
C GLY A 226 -21.10 -34.17 -1.27
N SER A 227 -22.11 -34.17 -2.16
CA SER A 227 -23.49 -33.68 -1.92
C SER A 227 -23.60 -32.29 -1.29
N ARG A 228 -22.68 -31.39 -1.62
CA ARG A 228 -22.65 -30.03 -1.05
C ARG A 228 -22.09 -29.03 -2.05
N VAL A 229 -22.40 -27.76 -1.85
CA VAL A 229 -21.75 -26.67 -2.58
C VAL A 229 -20.38 -26.40 -1.96
N TYR A 230 -19.33 -26.38 -2.79
CA TYR A 230 -17.98 -26.08 -2.30
C TYR A 230 -17.83 -24.61 -1.86
N PRO A 231 -17.10 -24.34 -0.77
CA PRO A 231 -16.77 -22.98 -0.36
C PRO A 231 -16.08 -22.20 -1.49
N GLY A 232 -16.43 -20.92 -1.64
CA GLY A 232 -15.90 -20.08 -2.71
C GLY A 232 -16.60 -20.21 -4.06
N LYS A 233 -17.67 -21.02 -4.18
CA LYS A 233 -18.52 -21.04 -5.39
C LYS A 233 -19.04 -19.64 -5.70
N LYS A 234 -18.86 -19.22 -6.95
CA LYS A 234 -19.31 -17.92 -7.45
C LYS A 234 -20.84 -17.86 -7.51
N MET A 235 -21.44 -17.06 -6.64
CA MET A 235 -22.90 -16.84 -6.54
C MET A 235 -23.25 -15.34 -6.57
N ALA A 236 -24.54 -15.04 -6.73
CA ALA A 236 -25.06 -13.68 -6.59
C ALA A 236 -24.79 -13.13 -5.18
N GLY A 237 -24.74 -11.80 -5.05
CA GLY A 237 -24.48 -11.15 -3.75
C GLY A 237 -23.98 -9.72 -3.87
N ASN A 238 -23.68 -9.11 -2.73
CA ASN A 238 -23.23 -7.72 -2.68
C ASN A 238 -21.92 -7.49 -3.47
N MET A 239 -21.90 -6.45 -4.30
CA MET A 239 -20.79 -6.09 -5.18
C MET A 239 -20.38 -4.62 -4.99
N GLY A 240 -19.08 -4.36 -5.07
CA GLY A 240 -18.51 -3.03 -4.86
C GLY A 240 -18.31 -2.71 -3.38
N ASN A 241 -18.02 -1.44 -3.08
CA ASN A 241 -17.69 -0.94 -1.74
C ASN A 241 -16.55 -1.72 -1.03
N LYS A 242 -15.64 -2.29 -1.83
CA LYS A 242 -14.45 -2.99 -1.37
C LYS A 242 -13.21 -2.19 -1.73
N GLN A 243 -12.16 -2.31 -0.91
CA GLN A 243 -10.87 -1.68 -1.19
C GLN A 243 -10.25 -2.29 -2.44
N VAL A 244 -9.89 -1.44 -3.40
CA VAL A 244 -9.20 -1.79 -4.64
C VAL A 244 -7.87 -1.06 -4.66
N THR A 245 -6.82 -1.78 -5.06
CA THR A 245 -5.49 -1.20 -5.31
C THR A 245 -5.25 -1.21 -6.80
N LEU A 246 -5.05 -0.02 -7.38
CA LEU A 246 -4.57 0.15 -8.75
C LEU A 246 -3.08 0.43 -8.69
N GLN A 247 -2.30 -0.37 -9.40
CA GLN A 247 -0.84 -0.32 -9.32
C GLN A 247 -0.24 0.37 -10.53
N ASN A 248 0.97 0.91 -10.35
CA ASN A 248 1.79 1.48 -11.42
C ASN A 248 1.11 2.62 -12.21
N LEU A 249 0.36 3.48 -11.52
CA LEU A 249 -0.19 4.69 -12.13
C LEU A 249 0.94 5.73 -12.28
N LYS A 250 1.14 6.26 -13.48
CA LYS A 250 2.11 7.33 -13.72
C LYS A 250 1.55 8.66 -13.22
N VAL A 251 2.34 9.43 -12.49
CA VAL A 251 2.02 10.83 -12.18
C VAL A 251 2.31 11.67 -13.42
N LEU A 252 1.30 12.36 -13.92
CA LEU A 252 1.38 13.16 -15.15
C LEU A 252 1.74 14.61 -14.86
N LYS A 253 1.15 15.19 -13.82
CA LYS A 253 1.36 16.58 -13.44
C LYS A 253 1.20 16.76 -11.94
N VAL A 254 1.99 17.65 -11.36
CA VAL A 254 1.89 18.04 -9.95
C VAL A 254 1.73 19.56 -9.87
N ASP A 255 0.70 20.02 -9.16
CA ASP A 255 0.41 21.45 -8.96
C ASP A 255 0.40 21.71 -7.45
N ALA A 256 1.47 22.36 -6.96
CA ALA A 256 1.70 22.63 -5.54
C ALA A 256 0.65 23.59 -4.98
N ASP A 257 0.36 24.66 -5.72
CA ASP A 257 -0.48 25.78 -5.29
C ASP A 257 -1.92 25.34 -5.10
N LYS A 258 -2.42 24.50 -6.01
CA LYS A 258 -3.76 23.91 -5.90
C LYS A 258 -3.79 22.66 -5.01
N GLY A 259 -2.63 22.12 -4.65
CA GLY A 259 -2.48 20.87 -3.91
C GLY A 259 -3.00 19.67 -4.70
N ILE A 260 -2.78 19.63 -6.02
CA ILE A 260 -3.34 18.61 -6.92
C ILE A 260 -2.23 17.72 -7.48
N VAL A 261 -2.51 16.43 -7.51
CA VAL A 261 -1.71 15.39 -8.16
C VAL A 261 -2.57 14.76 -9.25
N VAL A 262 -2.11 14.84 -10.49
CA VAL A 262 -2.82 14.27 -11.64
C VAL A 262 -2.19 12.93 -11.98
N VAL A 263 -2.99 11.87 -11.88
CA VAL A 263 -2.54 10.49 -12.16
C VAL A 263 -3.13 10.00 -13.47
N ASN A 264 -2.36 9.20 -14.21
CA ASN A 264 -2.82 8.56 -15.44
C ASN A 264 -3.95 7.56 -15.15
N GLY A 265 -4.94 7.55 -16.02
CA GLY A 265 -6.03 6.57 -16.02
C GLY A 265 -7.09 6.84 -14.95
N SER A 266 -7.74 5.76 -14.53
CA SER A 266 -8.86 5.81 -13.59
C SER A 266 -8.39 5.49 -12.17
N VAL A 267 -9.08 6.07 -11.19
CA VAL A 267 -8.96 5.67 -9.77
C VAL A 267 -10.30 5.12 -9.31
N SER A 268 -10.28 4.09 -8.46
CA SER A 268 -11.51 3.47 -7.96
C SER A 268 -12.33 4.42 -7.07
N GLY A 269 -13.65 4.23 -7.07
CA GLY A 269 -14.58 4.96 -6.20
C GLY A 269 -15.24 6.20 -6.82
N PRO A 270 -16.27 6.74 -6.15
CA PRO A 270 -16.99 7.94 -6.59
C PRO A 270 -16.15 9.22 -6.39
N LYS A 271 -16.61 10.35 -6.95
CA LYS A 271 -16.03 11.67 -6.64
C LYS A 271 -16.17 11.95 -5.14
N GLY A 272 -15.18 12.59 -4.53
CA GLY A 272 -15.09 12.89 -3.10
C GLY A 272 -14.59 11.74 -2.23
N CYS A 273 -14.32 10.55 -2.80
CA CYS A 273 -13.75 9.45 -2.02
C CYS A 273 -12.30 9.72 -1.63
N ILE A 274 -11.88 9.13 -0.51
CA ILE A 274 -10.49 9.15 -0.08
C ILE A 274 -9.68 8.09 -0.85
N VAL A 275 -8.50 8.50 -1.30
CA VAL A 275 -7.54 7.69 -2.05
C VAL A 275 -6.23 7.73 -1.28
N LYS A 276 -5.69 6.57 -0.97
CA LYS A 276 -4.35 6.41 -0.41
C LYS A 276 -3.39 6.32 -1.59
N LEU A 277 -2.49 7.29 -1.72
CA LEU A 277 -1.43 7.28 -2.72
C LEU A 277 -0.13 6.88 -2.05
N GLN A 278 0.60 5.96 -2.64
CA GLN A 278 1.92 5.55 -2.17
C GLN A 278 2.77 5.19 -3.38
N ASP A 279 4.09 5.14 -3.22
CA ASP A 279 4.96 4.68 -4.30
C ASP A 279 4.61 3.28 -4.76
N ALA A 280 4.78 3.05 -6.06
CA ALA A 280 4.53 1.76 -6.66
C ALA A 280 5.52 0.71 -6.11
N LEU A 281 5.00 -0.48 -5.78
CA LEU A 281 5.83 -1.56 -5.24
C LEU A 281 6.60 -2.31 -6.34
N LYS A 282 6.10 -2.27 -7.58
CA LYS A 282 6.59 -3.08 -8.72
C LYS A 282 7.44 -2.27 -9.72
N LYS A 283 7.58 -0.96 -9.50
CA LYS A 283 8.34 -0.05 -10.36
C LYS A 283 9.51 0.54 -9.56
N PRO A 284 10.59 0.96 -10.23
CA PRO A 284 11.71 1.57 -9.54
C PRO A 284 11.21 2.76 -8.72
N TRP A 285 11.68 2.84 -7.48
CA TRP A 285 11.37 3.97 -6.61
C TRP A 285 12.06 5.22 -7.14
N PRO A 286 11.44 6.39 -6.97
CA PRO A 286 12.06 7.65 -7.36
C PRO A 286 13.34 7.88 -6.56
N THR A 287 14.40 8.32 -7.23
CA THR A 287 15.62 8.80 -6.57
C THR A 287 15.31 10.15 -5.95
N ILE A 288 15.03 10.15 -4.65
CA ILE A 288 14.75 11.37 -3.89
C ILE A 288 15.92 11.56 -2.94
N ALA A 289 16.43 12.79 -2.84
CA ALA A 289 17.36 13.13 -1.78
C ALA A 289 16.69 12.83 -0.44
N LEU A 290 17.17 11.79 0.25
CA LEU A 290 16.79 11.56 1.64
C LEU A 290 17.12 12.85 2.38
N ARG A 291 16.13 13.46 3.05
CA ARG A 291 16.40 14.63 3.88
C ARG A 291 17.47 14.23 4.87
N GLN A 292 18.64 14.85 4.77
CA GLN A 292 19.62 14.82 5.83
C GLN A 292 18.91 15.39 7.06
N ASN A 293 18.89 14.63 8.16
CA ASN A 293 18.42 15.16 9.43
C ASN A 293 19.19 16.46 9.68
N THR A 294 18.48 17.59 9.70
CA THR A 294 19.07 18.89 10.00
C THR A 294 19.43 18.94 11.47
N GLU A 295 20.54 18.31 11.84
CA GLU A 295 21.29 18.56 13.09
C GLU A 295 22.12 19.84 12.93
N SER A 296 21.50 20.95 12.52
CA SER A 296 22.21 22.23 12.32
C SER A 296 21.53 23.41 13.00
N LYS A 297 20.96 23.20 14.20
CA LYS A 297 20.61 24.27 15.14
C LYS A 297 20.75 23.81 16.61
N MET A 298 21.96 23.45 17.04
CA MET A 298 22.35 23.44 18.47
C MET A 298 23.80 23.93 18.68
N GLU A 299 24.28 24.84 17.83
CA GLU A 299 25.53 25.58 18.08
C GLU A 299 25.28 27.07 17.81
N SER A 300 24.60 27.74 18.74
CA SER A 300 24.60 29.20 19.00
C SER A 300 23.46 29.56 19.94
N CYS A 301 23.67 29.31 21.23
CA CYS A 301 23.19 30.11 22.36
C CYS A 301 24.03 29.73 23.57
#